data_AF-A0A8S3FSV9-F1
#
_entry.id   AF-A0A8S3FSV9-F1
#
_cell.length_a   1.000
_cell.length_b   1.000
_cell.length_c   1.000
_cell.angle_alpha   90.00
_cell.angle_beta   90.00
_cell.angle_gamma   90.00
#
_symmetry.space_group_name_H-M   'P 1'
#
loop_
_entity.id
_entity.type
_entity.pdbx_description
1 polymer ?
#
loop_
_entity_poly.entity_id
_entity_poly.type
_entity_poly.pdbx_seq_one_letter_code
_entity_poly.pdbx_strand_id
1 'polypeptide(L)'
;DSWPANASGGSSAFRNLALTNQGRLVQTGASLRGKLDTTPKPRFLAIIEDYLYRELKALGVEDAVANESRLQVFREVFSTIIDDFKTYKPLLAAIKNEYEIMLTHLNDKVIDLEPLRQQLVLLSEQCDKKLMQYRKEEREEISLLKEEKRRLQQTIRQLTNQNQNLETNIQRLQEEVASQYQLYRRELDARKLLINDANDL
;
A
#
# COMPACT_ATOMS: atom_id res chain seq x y z
N ASP A 1 19.93 -1.33 -71.17
CA ASP A 1 18.73 -1.26 -70.31
C ASP A 1 18.87 -0.17 -69.28
N SER A 2 18.22 0.95 -69.58
CA SER A 2 18.28 2.21 -68.83
C SER A 2 17.25 2.22 -67.71
N TRP A 3 17.78 2.25 -66.49
CA TRP A 3 17.15 2.71 -65.26
C TRP A 3 16.59 4.15 -65.42
N PRO A 4 15.41 4.53 -64.91
CA PRO A 4 14.98 5.92 -64.96
C PRO A 4 15.78 6.75 -63.94
N ALA A 5 16.48 7.75 -64.47
CA ALA A 5 17.50 8.59 -63.82
C ALA A 5 16.91 9.79 -63.06
N ASN A 6 15.93 9.57 -62.19
CA ASN A 6 15.25 10.63 -61.46
C ASN A 6 14.77 10.20 -60.06
N ALA A 7 15.71 9.77 -59.22
CA ALA A 7 15.50 9.64 -57.77
C ALA A 7 16.61 10.30 -56.93
N SER A 8 17.46 11.12 -57.56
CA SER A 8 18.52 11.89 -56.88
C SER A 8 18.02 13.29 -56.57
N GLY A 9 17.04 13.39 -55.66
CA GLY A 9 16.56 14.64 -55.09
C GLY A 9 16.59 14.53 -53.58
N GLY A 10 17.78 14.68 -52.99
CA GLY A 10 17.93 14.73 -51.55
C GLY A 10 17.20 15.93 -50.95
N SER A 11 16.20 15.66 -50.10
CA SER A 11 15.82 16.57 -49.03
C SER A 11 15.59 15.74 -47.79
N SER A 12 16.65 15.61 -47.01
CA SER A 12 16.61 15.10 -45.65
C SER A 12 15.53 15.84 -44.85
N ALA A 13 14.38 15.20 -44.63
CA ALA A 13 13.43 15.56 -43.59
C ALA A 13 13.46 14.44 -42.53
N PHE A 14 14.63 14.25 -41.91
CA PHE A 14 14.67 13.59 -40.60
C PHE A 14 13.81 14.43 -39.65
N ARG A 15 12.61 13.94 -39.34
CA ARG A 15 11.79 14.45 -38.24
C ARG A 15 12.60 14.27 -36.97
N ASN A 16 12.93 15.37 -36.30
CA ASN A 16 13.58 15.36 -34.99
C ASN A 16 12.60 14.76 -33.97
N LEU A 17 12.76 13.47 -33.68
CA LEU A 17 12.10 12.79 -32.56
C LEU A 17 13.08 12.84 -31.38
N ALA A 18 12.74 13.58 -30.33
CA ALA A 18 13.52 13.60 -29.11
C ALA A 18 12.91 12.64 -28.08
N LEU A 19 13.72 11.67 -27.63
CA LEU A 19 13.35 10.75 -26.56
C LEU A 19 13.55 11.47 -25.22
N THR A 20 12.49 11.61 -24.43
CA THR A 20 12.62 12.13 -23.06
C THR A 20 13.08 11.01 -22.12
N ASN A 21 13.75 11.37 -21.03
CA ASN A 21 14.33 10.44 -20.05
C ASN A 21 13.30 9.54 -19.33
N GLN A 22 12.00 9.68 -19.63
CA GLN A 22 10.91 8.85 -19.13
C GLN A 22 10.28 7.94 -20.20
N GLY A 23 10.98 7.71 -21.32
CA GLY A 23 10.53 6.77 -22.36
C GLY A 23 9.32 7.24 -23.18
N ARG A 24 8.94 8.52 -23.06
CA ARG A 24 7.82 9.11 -23.82
C ARG A 24 8.34 9.85 -25.05
N LEU A 25 7.85 9.46 -26.22
CA LEU A 25 8.06 10.18 -27.48
C LEU A 25 7.27 11.49 -27.44
N VAL A 26 7.94 12.63 -27.53
CA VAL A 26 7.29 13.94 -27.63
C VAL A 26 7.51 14.48 -29.03
N GLN A 27 6.41 14.71 -29.75
CA GLN A 27 6.41 15.37 -31.04
C GLN A 27 6.42 16.89 -30.80
N THR A 28 7.57 17.54 -31.02
CA THR A 28 7.61 19.01 -31.01
C THR A 28 6.83 19.53 -32.20
N GLY A 29 5.78 20.31 -31.92
CA GLY A 29 4.82 20.82 -32.90
C GLY A 29 5.51 21.56 -34.05
N ALA A 30 5.41 20.96 -35.23
CA ALA A 30 5.62 21.65 -36.49
C ALA A 30 4.31 21.54 -37.27
N SER A 31 3.65 22.69 -37.41
CA SER A 31 2.51 22.93 -38.29
C SER A 31 2.63 22.16 -39.60
N LEU A 32 1.59 21.37 -39.94
CA LEU A 32 1.45 20.65 -41.22
C LEU A 32 1.20 21.62 -42.40
N ARG A 33 2.01 22.68 -42.53
CA ARG A 33 2.14 23.48 -43.75
C ARG A 33 3.54 23.33 -44.32
N GLY A 34 3.88 22.09 -44.66
CA GLY A 34 5.02 21.77 -45.50
C GLY A 34 4.58 21.73 -46.97
N LYS A 35 5.02 22.75 -47.73
CA LYS A 35 5.17 22.85 -49.20
C LYS A 35 4.14 22.15 -50.11
N LEU A 36 3.47 22.97 -50.94
CA LEU A 36 2.61 22.57 -52.05
C LEU A 36 3.33 21.59 -52.99
N ASP A 37 3.02 20.30 -52.85
CA ASP A 37 3.32 19.30 -53.88
C ASP A 37 2.39 19.58 -55.07
N THR A 38 3.00 19.91 -56.22
CA THR A 38 2.30 20.26 -57.47
C THR A 38 1.84 19.02 -58.25
N THR A 39 1.65 17.87 -57.60
CA THR A 39 0.98 16.71 -58.19
C THR A 39 -0.50 16.76 -57.83
N PRO A 40 -1.42 16.64 -58.81
CA PRO A 40 -2.85 16.66 -58.51
C PRO A 40 -3.16 15.52 -57.54
N LYS A 41 -3.67 15.89 -56.37
CA LYS A 41 -3.98 14.95 -55.29
C LYS A 41 -4.89 13.83 -55.85
N PRO A 42 -4.54 12.55 -55.66
CA PRO A 42 -5.39 11.46 -56.09
C PRO A 42 -6.78 11.61 -55.48
N ARG A 43 -7.83 11.51 -56.30
CA ARG A 43 -9.23 11.68 -55.86
C ARG A 43 -9.56 10.77 -54.67
N PHE A 44 -9.03 9.56 -54.67
CA PHE A 44 -9.18 8.59 -53.59
C PHE A 44 -8.64 9.11 -52.24
N LEU A 45 -7.44 9.69 -52.23
CA LEU A 45 -6.83 10.25 -51.03
C LEU A 45 -7.64 11.44 -50.49
N ALA A 46 -8.17 12.28 -51.38
CA ALA A 46 -9.01 13.41 -50.98
C ALA A 46 -10.33 12.96 -50.32
N ILE A 47 -10.94 11.88 -50.81
CA ILE A 47 -12.18 11.32 -50.25
C ILE A 47 -11.94 10.73 -48.86
N ILE A 48 -10.85 9.97 -48.70
CA ILE A 48 -10.53 9.35 -47.41
C ILE A 48 -10.17 10.38 -46.35
N GLU A 49 -9.41 11.41 -46.70
CA GLU A 49 -9.07 12.48 -45.75
C GLU A 49 -10.29 13.29 -45.34
N ASP A 50 -11.21 13.59 -46.25
CA ASP A 50 -12.47 14.27 -45.92
C ASP A 50 -13.34 13.39 -45.00
N TYR A 51 -13.41 12.09 -45.27
CA TYR A 51 -14.08 11.12 -44.40
C TYR A 51 -13.45 11.09 -43.00
N LEU A 52 -12.13 10.91 -42.91
CA LEU A 52 -11.39 10.92 -41.65
C LEU A 52 -11.60 12.21 -40.86
N TYR A 53 -11.53 13.37 -41.52
CA TYR A 53 -11.71 14.66 -40.86
C TYR A 53 -13.14 14.84 -40.33
N ARG A 54 -14.15 14.40 -41.08
CA ARG A 54 -15.55 14.44 -40.66
C ARG A 54 -15.81 13.54 -39.45
N GLU A 55 -15.34 12.31 -39.48
CA GLU A 55 -15.51 11.34 -38.39
C GLU A 55 -14.76 11.78 -37.12
N LEU A 56 -13.52 12.25 -37.24
CA LEU A 56 -12.78 12.78 -36.08
C LEU A 56 -13.44 14.04 -35.50
N LYS A 57 -13.98 14.92 -36.35
CA LYS A 57 -14.71 16.11 -35.92
C LYS A 57 -16.04 15.76 -35.24
N ALA A 58 -16.73 14.72 -35.70
CA ALA A 58 -17.95 14.21 -35.08
C ALA A 58 -17.69 13.62 -33.69
N LEU A 59 -16.52 12.99 -33.50
CA LEU A 59 -16.11 12.44 -32.20
C LEU A 59 -15.64 13.50 -31.20
N GLY A 60 -15.24 14.70 -31.64
CA GLY A 60 -14.84 15.81 -30.77
C GLY A 60 -13.58 15.53 -29.92
N VAL A 61 -12.73 14.60 -30.36
CA VAL A 61 -11.57 14.11 -29.58
C VAL A 61 -10.31 14.94 -29.88
N GLU A 62 -9.67 15.47 -28.83
CA GLU A 62 -8.37 16.15 -28.93
C GLU A 62 -7.22 15.17 -29.25
N ASP A 63 -6.21 15.62 -29.99
CA ASP A 63 -5.12 14.77 -30.51
C ASP A 63 -4.24 14.09 -29.45
N ALA A 64 -4.35 14.49 -28.19
CA ALA A 64 -3.39 14.16 -27.13
C ALA A 64 -3.74 12.91 -26.30
N VAL A 65 -4.98 12.40 -26.34
CA VAL A 65 -5.44 11.31 -25.45
C VAL A 65 -5.69 10.03 -26.25
N ALA A 66 -5.22 8.91 -25.72
CA ALA A 66 -5.54 7.58 -26.25
C ALA A 66 -7.05 7.35 -26.14
N ASN A 67 -7.70 7.13 -27.28
CA ASN A 67 -9.16 6.97 -27.36
C ASN A 67 -9.47 5.83 -28.34
N GLU A 68 -10.23 4.84 -27.88
CA GLU A 68 -10.60 3.66 -28.67
C GLU A 68 -11.46 4.02 -29.88
N SER A 69 -12.41 4.95 -29.73
CA SER A 69 -13.26 5.42 -30.83
C SER A 69 -12.44 6.14 -31.91
N ARG A 70 -11.44 6.95 -31.50
CA ARG A 70 -10.50 7.58 -32.44
C ARG A 70 -9.66 6.54 -33.17
N LEU A 71 -9.11 5.57 -32.43
CA LEU A 71 -8.34 4.46 -33.02
C LEU A 71 -9.18 3.65 -34.01
N GLN A 72 -10.46 3.45 -33.75
CA GLN A 72 -11.39 2.73 -34.62
C GLN A 72 -11.56 3.43 -35.98
N VAL A 73 -11.75 4.76 -36.00
CA VAL A 73 -11.82 5.53 -37.26
C VAL A 73 -10.53 5.38 -38.07
N PHE A 74 -9.37 5.44 -37.41
CA PHE A 74 -8.08 5.22 -38.09
C PHE A 74 -7.91 3.79 -38.61
N ARG A 75 -8.42 2.78 -37.90
CA ARG A 75 -8.41 1.37 -38.36
C ARG A 75 -9.26 1.18 -39.61
N GLU A 76 -10.44 1.78 -39.65
CA GLU A 76 -11.35 1.71 -40.80
C GLU A 76 -10.75 2.41 -42.02
N VAL A 77 -10.24 3.63 -41.83
CA VAL A 77 -9.53 4.37 -42.88
C VAL A 77 -8.32 3.60 -43.40
N PHE A 78 -7.52 2.98 -42.52
CA PHE A 78 -6.37 2.19 -42.93
C PHE A 78 -6.76 0.91 -43.67
N SER A 79 -7.87 0.24 -43.29
CA SER A 79 -8.42 -0.88 -44.06
C SER A 79 -8.84 -0.44 -45.47
N THR A 80 -9.56 0.68 -45.61
CA THR A 80 -9.96 1.21 -46.93
C THR A 80 -8.74 1.53 -47.79
N ILE A 81 -7.68 2.10 -47.20
CA ILE A 81 -6.42 2.37 -47.90
C ILE A 81 -5.76 1.07 -48.37
N ILE A 82 -5.67 0.06 -47.51
CA ILE A 82 -5.07 -1.24 -47.84
C ILE A 82 -5.85 -1.94 -48.96
N ASP A 83 -7.18 -1.84 -48.96
CA ASP A 83 -8.03 -2.50 -49.95
C ASP A 83 -7.82 -1.97 -51.37
N ASP A 84 -7.50 -0.68 -51.52
CA ASP A 84 -7.23 -0.04 -52.79
C ASP A 84 -5.80 -0.29 -53.32
N PHE A 85 -4.86 -0.68 -52.47
CA PHE A 85 -3.51 -1.08 -52.90
C PHE A 85 -3.51 -2.49 -53.48
N LYS A 86 -3.16 -2.65 -54.77
CA LYS A 86 -3.15 -3.99 -55.39
C LYS A 86 -1.87 -4.79 -55.11
N THR A 87 -0.71 -4.17 -55.23
CA THR A 87 0.59 -4.86 -55.15
C THR A 87 1.10 -5.00 -53.71
N TYR A 88 0.85 -4.01 -52.87
CA TYR A 88 1.40 -3.94 -51.50
C TYR A 88 0.42 -4.40 -50.41
N LYS A 89 -0.85 -4.66 -50.76
CA LYS A 89 -1.89 -5.13 -49.82
C LYS A 89 -1.49 -6.32 -48.94
N PRO A 90 -0.89 -7.43 -49.45
CA PRO A 90 -0.51 -8.54 -48.58
C PRO A 90 0.50 -8.14 -47.49
N LEU A 91 1.46 -7.26 -47.82
CA LEU A 91 2.44 -6.76 -46.85
C LEU A 91 1.79 -5.81 -45.83
N LEU A 92 1.00 -4.85 -46.29
CA LEU A 92 0.34 -3.88 -45.40
C LEU A 92 -0.71 -4.53 -44.49
N ALA A 93 -1.44 -5.53 -45.01
CA ALA A 93 -2.37 -6.33 -44.21
C ALA A 93 -1.63 -7.16 -43.16
N ALA A 94 -0.49 -7.76 -43.49
CA ALA A 94 0.34 -8.48 -42.53
C ALA A 94 0.85 -7.54 -41.42
N ILE A 95 1.34 -6.35 -41.78
CA ILE A 95 1.77 -5.34 -40.79
C ILE A 95 0.59 -4.90 -39.90
N LYS A 96 -0.58 -4.62 -40.49
CA LYS A 96 -1.80 -4.28 -39.74
C LYS A 96 -2.16 -5.37 -38.73
N ASN A 97 -2.14 -6.62 -39.18
CA ASN A 97 -2.48 -7.79 -38.38
C ASN A 97 -1.53 -7.96 -37.18
N GLU A 98 -0.21 -7.77 -37.36
CA GLU A 98 0.75 -7.81 -36.25
C GLU A 98 0.44 -6.77 -35.16
N TYR A 99 0.09 -5.54 -35.55
CA TYR A 99 -0.32 -4.51 -34.60
C TYR A 99 -1.66 -4.84 -33.93
N GLU A 100 -2.62 -5.39 -34.67
CA GLU A 100 -3.91 -5.81 -34.10
C GLU A 100 -3.74 -6.92 -33.07
N ILE A 101 -2.92 -7.94 -33.36
CA ILE A 101 -2.58 -9.03 -32.42
C ILE A 101 -1.88 -8.48 -31.17
N MET A 102 -0.93 -7.56 -31.34
CA MET A 102 -0.24 -6.97 -30.18
C MET A 102 -1.18 -6.12 -29.33
N LEU A 103 -2.10 -5.37 -29.94
CA LEU A 103 -3.11 -4.59 -29.23
C LEU A 103 -4.08 -5.47 -28.45
N THR A 104 -4.57 -6.57 -29.03
CA THR A 104 -5.43 -7.52 -28.30
C THR A 104 -4.70 -8.13 -27.12
N HIS A 105 -3.46 -8.59 -27.32
CA HIS A 105 -2.65 -9.15 -26.24
C HIS A 105 -2.37 -8.16 -25.10
N LEU A 106 -2.18 -6.87 -25.42
CA LEU A 106 -2.04 -5.83 -24.38
C LEU A 106 -3.35 -5.58 -23.63
N ASN A 107 -4.48 -5.56 -24.34
CA ASN A 107 -5.80 -5.43 -23.70
C ASN A 107 -6.11 -6.62 -22.79
N ASP A 108 -5.82 -7.84 -23.22
CA ASP A 108 -6.01 -9.04 -22.41
C ASP A 108 -5.19 -8.95 -21.12
N LYS A 109 -3.92 -8.52 -21.20
CA LYS A 109 -3.09 -8.26 -20.02
C LYS A 109 -3.68 -7.20 -19.09
N VAL A 110 -4.30 -6.15 -19.64
CA VAL A 110 -4.94 -5.10 -18.82
C VAL A 110 -6.17 -5.67 -18.10
N ILE A 111 -6.98 -6.47 -18.80
CA ILE A 111 -8.16 -7.14 -18.21
C ILE A 111 -7.72 -8.10 -17.10
N ASP A 112 -6.65 -8.87 -17.31
CA ASP A 112 -6.10 -9.80 -16.33
C ASP A 112 -5.56 -9.09 -15.07
N LEU A 113 -5.07 -7.85 -15.20
CA LEU A 113 -4.55 -7.09 -14.05
C LEU A 113 -5.66 -6.55 -13.13
N GLU A 114 -6.87 -6.35 -13.65
CA GLU A 114 -7.99 -5.81 -12.88
C GLU A 114 -8.44 -6.71 -11.70
N PRO A 115 -8.63 -8.04 -11.86
CA PRO A 115 -8.93 -8.92 -10.73
C PRO A 115 -7.78 -8.99 -9.71
N LEU A 116 -6.51 -8.87 -10.13
CA LEU A 116 -5.39 -8.81 -9.19
C LEU A 116 -5.47 -7.56 -8.30
N ARG A 117 -5.84 -6.41 -8.87
CA ARG A 117 -6.07 -5.18 -8.08
C ARG A 117 -7.21 -5.36 -7.08
N GLN A 118 -8.30 -6.01 -7.49
CA GLN A 118 -9.43 -6.30 -6.58
C GLN A 118 -9.02 -7.25 -5.45
N GLN A 119 -8.28 -8.30 -5.76
CA GLN A 119 -7.75 -9.23 -4.76
C GLN A 119 -6.82 -8.53 -3.76
N LEU A 120 -5.97 -7.60 -4.23
CA LEU A 120 -5.11 -6.80 -3.37
C LEU A 120 -5.93 -5.96 -2.38
N VAL A 121 -6.98 -5.28 -2.83
CA VAL A 121 -7.86 -4.48 -1.97
C VAL A 121 -8.53 -5.35 -0.92
N LEU A 122 -9.09 -6.50 -1.34
CA LEU A 122 -9.72 -7.44 -0.41
C LEU A 122 -8.73 -7.97 0.64
N LEU A 123 -7.51 -8.31 0.22
CA LEU A 123 -6.47 -8.77 1.13
C LEU A 123 -6.05 -7.67 2.11
N SER A 124 -5.91 -6.43 1.63
CA SER A 124 -5.63 -5.26 2.48
C SER A 124 -6.71 -5.09 3.55
N GLU A 125 -7.98 -5.13 3.17
CA GLU A 125 -9.10 -5.03 4.12
C GLU A 125 -9.12 -6.18 5.13
N GLN A 126 -8.77 -7.40 4.71
CA GLN A 126 -8.66 -8.55 5.61
C GLN A 126 -7.51 -8.39 6.61
N CYS A 127 -6.35 -7.90 6.15
CA CYS A 127 -5.22 -7.58 7.01
C CYS A 127 -5.58 -6.49 8.03
N ASP A 128 -6.24 -5.43 7.59
CA ASP A 128 -6.69 -4.34 8.47
C ASP A 128 -7.68 -4.84 9.52
N LYS A 129 -8.65 -5.67 9.13
CA LYS A 129 -9.59 -6.31 10.06
C LYS A 129 -8.88 -7.15 11.11
N LYS A 130 -7.93 -8.01 10.70
CA LYS A 130 -7.14 -8.83 11.63
C LYS A 130 -6.29 -7.97 12.57
N LEU A 131 -5.65 -6.92 12.06
CA LEU A 131 -4.87 -5.99 12.87
C LEU A 131 -5.74 -5.30 13.93
N MET A 132 -6.93 -4.84 13.55
CA MET A 132 -7.87 -4.22 14.48
C MET A 132 -8.35 -5.21 15.54
N GLN A 133 -8.58 -6.47 15.17
CA GLN A 133 -8.93 -7.54 16.10
C GLN A 133 -7.81 -7.78 17.12
N TYR A 134 -6.58 -8.02 16.66
CA TYR A 134 -5.44 -8.24 17.56
C TYR A 134 -5.22 -7.06 18.50
N ARG A 135 -5.32 -5.83 17.99
CA ARG A 135 -5.22 -4.62 18.83
C ARG A 135 -6.33 -4.54 19.87
N LYS A 136 -7.53 -5.05 19.59
CA LYS A 136 -8.63 -5.08 20.55
C LYS A 136 -8.36 -6.12 21.64
N GLU A 137 -8.00 -7.33 21.24
CA GLU A 137 -7.65 -8.43 22.15
C GLU A 137 -6.49 -8.03 23.08
N GLU A 138 -5.42 -7.46 22.53
CA GLU A 138 -4.26 -7.00 23.30
C GLU A 138 -4.64 -5.90 24.32
N ARG A 139 -5.50 -4.95 23.93
CA ARG A 139 -5.99 -3.91 24.85
C ARG A 139 -6.81 -4.49 26.00
N GLU A 140 -7.67 -5.46 25.70
CA GLU A 140 -8.49 -6.15 26.71
C GLU A 140 -7.60 -6.94 27.68
N GLU A 141 -6.63 -7.70 27.16
CA GLU A 141 -5.66 -8.44 27.97
C GLU A 141 -4.82 -7.51 28.85
N ILE A 142 -4.28 -6.42 28.30
CA ILE A 142 -3.54 -5.41 29.07
C ILE A 142 -4.41 -4.82 30.17
N SER A 143 -5.69 -4.58 29.92
CA SER A 143 -6.62 -4.06 30.94
C SER A 143 -6.80 -5.06 32.08
N LEU A 144 -7.07 -6.32 31.76
CA LEU A 144 -7.25 -7.39 32.75
C LEU A 144 -5.99 -7.59 33.60
N LEU A 145 -4.82 -7.67 32.95
CA LEU A 145 -3.53 -7.81 33.63
C LEU A 145 -3.23 -6.61 34.56
N LYS A 146 -3.61 -5.39 34.16
CA LYS A 146 -3.46 -4.19 35.01
C LYS A 146 -4.37 -4.25 36.24
N GLU A 147 -5.60 -4.71 36.08
CA GLU A 147 -6.53 -4.89 37.20
C GLU A 147 -6.05 -5.96 38.17
N GLU A 148 -5.62 -7.11 37.66
CA GLU A 148 -5.08 -8.20 38.46
C GLU A 148 -3.82 -7.77 39.21
N LYS A 149 -2.88 -7.12 38.53
CA LYS A 149 -1.69 -6.54 39.16
C LYS A 149 -2.05 -5.60 40.32
N ARG A 150 -3.06 -4.75 40.14
CA ARG A 150 -3.51 -3.82 41.19
C ARG A 150 -4.08 -4.58 42.38
N ARG A 151 -4.91 -5.61 42.14
CA ARG A 151 -5.48 -6.46 43.20
C ARG A 151 -4.36 -7.17 43.99
N LEU A 152 -3.42 -7.80 43.29
CA LEU A 152 -2.29 -8.47 43.93
C LEU A 152 -1.44 -7.51 44.76
N GLN A 153 -1.18 -6.30 44.26
CA GLN A 153 -0.47 -5.27 45.02
C GLN A 153 -1.21 -4.84 46.29
N GLN A 154 -2.55 -4.76 46.25
CA GLN A 154 -3.36 -4.47 47.43
C GLN A 154 -3.26 -5.61 48.45
N THR A 155 -3.38 -6.85 48.01
CA THR A 155 -3.24 -8.04 48.87
C THR A 155 -1.86 -8.10 49.53
N ILE A 156 -0.78 -7.85 48.77
CA ILE A 156 0.57 -7.79 49.31
C ILE A 156 0.67 -6.74 50.42
N ARG A 157 0.19 -5.52 50.19
CA ARG A 157 0.20 -4.45 51.20
C ARG A 157 -0.57 -4.84 52.46
N GLN A 158 -1.74 -5.45 52.30
CA GLN A 158 -2.56 -5.92 53.43
C GLN A 158 -1.80 -6.95 54.26
N LEU A 159 -1.22 -7.97 53.62
CA LEU A 159 -0.46 -9.02 54.29
C LEU A 159 0.81 -8.47 54.95
N THR A 160 1.52 -7.55 54.30
CA THR A 160 2.70 -6.88 54.89
C THR A 160 2.32 -6.10 56.14
N ASN A 161 1.24 -5.33 56.11
CA ASN A 161 0.77 -4.58 57.29
C ASN A 161 0.34 -5.52 58.43
N GLN A 162 -0.36 -6.62 58.09
CA GLN A 162 -0.73 -7.64 59.07
C GLN A 162 0.50 -8.28 59.72
N ASN A 163 1.52 -8.64 58.94
CA ASN A 163 2.77 -9.18 59.49
C ASN A 163 3.46 -8.18 60.41
N GLN A 164 3.57 -6.91 60.03
CA GLN A 164 4.13 -5.87 60.90
C GLN A 164 3.35 -5.72 62.22
N ASN A 165 2.01 -5.73 62.15
CA ASN A 165 1.16 -5.69 63.35
C ASN A 165 1.34 -6.93 64.23
N LEU A 166 1.52 -8.11 63.64
CA LEU A 166 1.79 -9.33 64.40
C LEU A 166 3.18 -9.29 65.05
N GLU A 167 4.21 -8.82 64.33
CA GLU A 167 5.56 -8.66 64.86
C GLU A 167 5.60 -7.70 66.05
N THR A 168 4.95 -6.53 65.94
CA THR A 168 4.87 -5.58 67.07
C THR A 168 4.13 -6.16 68.28
N ASN A 169 3.04 -6.91 68.06
CA ASN A 169 2.34 -7.61 69.14
C ASN A 169 3.21 -8.69 69.79
N ILE A 170 3.97 -9.46 69.01
CA ILE A 170 4.89 -10.47 69.53
C ILE A 170 5.95 -9.79 70.40
N GLN A 171 6.56 -8.70 69.94
CA GLN A 171 7.55 -7.94 70.72
C GLN A 171 6.96 -7.43 72.04
N ARG A 172 5.78 -6.81 71.99
CA ARG A 172 5.09 -6.32 73.20
C ARG A 172 4.81 -7.46 74.20
N LEU A 173 4.29 -8.59 73.72
CA LEU A 173 4.01 -9.75 74.58
C LEU A 173 5.28 -10.34 75.18
N GLN A 174 6.38 -10.37 74.42
CA GLN A 174 7.69 -10.81 74.93
C GLN A 174 8.19 -9.90 76.07
N GLU A 175 8.05 -8.57 75.91
CA GLU A 175 8.39 -7.59 76.94
C GLU A 175 7.51 -7.74 78.19
N GLU A 176 6.20 -7.90 78.02
CA GLU A 176 5.24 -8.13 79.11
C GLU A 176 5.59 -9.41 79.89
N VAL A 177 5.86 -10.51 79.21
CA VAL A 177 6.27 -11.78 79.83
C VAL A 177 7.59 -11.63 80.58
N ALA A 178 8.58 -10.95 80.00
CA ALA A 178 9.86 -10.69 80.66
C ALA A 178 9.69 -9.84 81.93
N SER A 179 8.85 -8.82 81.89
CA SER A 179 8.51 -7.97 83.04
C SER A 179 7.83 -8.77 84.16
N GLN A 180 6.82 -9.57 83.82
CA GLN A 180 6.13 -10.44 84.78
C GLN A 180 7.08 -11.45 85.43
N TYR A 181 7.98 -12.05 84.64
CA TYR A 181 9.00 -12.95 85.18
C TYR A 181 9.93 -12.25 86.19
N GLN A 182 10.34 -11.01 85.91
CA GLN A 182 11.15 -10.23 86.86
C GLN A 182 10.39 -9.91 88.15
N LEU A 183 9.11 -9.53 88.06
CA LEU A 183 8.28 -9.27 89.22
C LEU A 183 8.11 -10.51 90.10
N TYR A 184 7.78 -11.65 89.47
CA TYR A 184 7.66 -12.93 90.17
C TYR A 184 8.97 -13.32 90.87
N ARG A 185 10.11 -13.14 90.21
CA ARG A 185 11.43 -13.41 90.81
C ARG A 185 11.70 -12.51 92.02
N ARG A 186 11.43 -11.20 91.92
CA ARG A 186 11.58 -10.27 93.04
C ARG A 186 10.69 -10.65 94.22
N GLU A 187 9.46 -11.08 93.95
CA GLU A 187 8.53 -11.53 94.99
C GLU A 187 9.02 -12.81 95.67
N LEU A 188 9.54 -13.78 94.92
CA LEU A 188 10.16 -14.98 95.49
C LEU A 188 11.38 -14.65 96.35
N ASP A 189 12.25 -13.75 95.90
CA ASP A 189 13.43 -13.34 96.65
C ASP A 189 13.03 -12.61 97.95
N ALA A 190 12.01 -11.74 97.91
CA ALA A 190 11.45 -11.10 99.11
C ALA A 190 10.84 -12.11 100.08
N ARG A 191 10.07 -13.10 99.59
CA ARG A 191 9.51 -14.17 100.43
C ARG A 191 10.60 -15.01 101.09
N LYS A 192 11.68 -15.34 100.38
CA LYS A 192 12.82 -16.08 100.95
C LYS A 192 13.51 -15.28 102.06
N LEU A 193 13.73 -13.98 101.84
CA LEU A 193 14.33 -13.09 102.84
C LEU A 193 13.47 -13.06 104.11
N LEU A 194 12.16 -12.84 103.99
CA LEU A 194 11.23 -12.86 105.12
C LEU A 194 11.22 -14.20 105.89
N ILE A 195 11.33 -15.33 105.19
CA ILE A 195 11.41 -16.65 105.82
C ILE A 195 12.72 -16.79 106.60
N ASN A 196 13.84 -16.33 106.04
CA ASN A 196 15.12 -16.35 106.73
C ASN A 196 15.08 -15.46 107.98
N ASP A 197 14.60 -14.22 107.85
CA ASP A 197 14.45 -13.29 108.97
C ASP A 197 13.56 -13.86 110.09
N ALA A 198 12.49 -14.59 109.73
CA ALA A 198 11.61 -15.24 110.69
C ALA A 198 12.22 -16.49 111.35
N ASN A 199 13.16 -17.17 110.70
CA ASN A 199 13.89 -18.31 111.26
C ASN A 199 15.06 -17.88 112.17
N ASP A 200 15.56 -16.64 112.01
CA ASP A 200 16.67 -16.08 112.78
C ASP A 200 16.22 -15.37 114.10
N LEU A 201 14.91 -15.38 114.40
CA LEU A 201 14.26 -14.88 115.63
C LEU A 201 13.86 -16.01 116.58
#